data_AF-A0A8H9G100-F1
#
_entry.id   AF-A0A8H9G100-F1
#
_cell.length_a   1.000
_cell.length_b   1.000
_cell.length_c   1.000
_cell.angle_alpha   90.00
_cell.angle_beta   90.00
_cell.angle_gamma   90.00
#
_symmetry.space_group_name_H-M   'P 1'
#
loop_
_entity.id
_entity.type
_entity.pdbx_description
1 polymer ?
#
loop_
_entity_poly.entity_id
_entity_poly.type
_entity_poly.pdbx_seq_one_letter_code
_entity_poly.pdbx_strand_id
1 'polypeptide(L)'
;MNFKLLFTQYCQILKQYKKELQEVAYFNMEVLDGINKTISQDKKSGCFSYEFANIQLIVPKKYKCASHSIPREFNALKIILVYKNDSIIIKFKKNALIEDPIQELGTFNLLLESDNYFSSWHLDRHVREDGENESKSLHPLYHMTFGGTEMESRDRENEGLFGNILLIRSPRIQHPPMEFVLWMDFIFRHFFKKEDIELLSNDSYKRIVREIKKHLWLPYSLAFAKNYCDYLDVDTVRCNFDGGFVSAVIGED
;
A
#
# COMPACT_ATOMS: atom_id res chain seq x y z
N MET A 1 -1.10 14.25 -14.62
CA MET A 1 -0.28 13.07 -14.91
C MET A 1 -1.07 12.13 -15.82
N ASN A 2 -0.43 11.40 -16.73
CA ASN A 2 -1.08 10.31 -17.47
C ASN A 2 -0.77 8.99 -16.75
N PHE A 3 -1.64 8.59 -15.83
CA PHE A 3 -1.39 7.40 -14.99
C PHE A 3 -1.33 6.13 -15.85
N LYS A 4 -2.23 5.99 -16.83
CA LYS A 4 -2.24 4.83 -17.73
C LYS A 4 -0.90 4.65 -18.44
N LEU A 5 -0.30 5.74 -18.91
CA LEU A 5 1.03 5.70 -19.52
C LEU A 5 2.11 5.27 -18.53
N LEU A 6 2.12 5.84 -17.31
CA LEU A 6 3.09 5.47 -16.28
C LEU A 6 2.95 4.01 -15.85
N PHE A 7 1.72 3.53 -15.67
CA PHE A 7 1.45 2.14 -15.32
C PHE A 7 1.86 1.19 -16.45
N THR A 8 1.58 1.55 -17.71
CA THR A 8 2.04 0.77 -18.86
C THR A 8 3.57 0.70 -18.89
N GLN A 9 4.27 1.81 -18.65
CA GLN A 9 5.73 1.83 -18.54
C GLN A 9 6.22 0.97 -17.37
N TYR A 10 5.54 1.04 -16.23
CA TYR A 10 5.84 0.22 -15.06
C TYR A 10 5.76 -1.27 -15.39
N CYS A 11 4.66 -1.72 -16.02
CA CYS A 11 4.49 -3.10 -16.45
C CYS A 11 5.56 -3.55 -17.44
N GLN A 12 5.93 -2.69 -18.41
CA GLN A 12 7.00 -2.97 -19.37
C GLN A 12 8.35 -3.16 -18.67
N ILE A 13 8.67 -2.30 -17.70
CA ILE A 13 9.90 -2.42 -16.91
C ILE A 13 9.87 -3.71 -16.09
N LEU A 14 8.80 -4.03 -15.36
CA LEU A 14 8.72 -5.29 -14.63
C LEU A 14 8.95 -6.49 -15.55
N LYS A 15 8.34 -6.50 -16.73
CA LYS A 15 8.52 -7.56 -17.74
C LYS A 15 9.96 -7.64 -18.27
N GLN A 16 10.64 -6.51 -18.44
CA GLN A 16 12.06 -6.48 -18.80
C GLN A 16 12.92 -7.19 -17.72
N TYR A 17 12.60 -6.98 -16.45
CA TYR A 17 13.28 -7.59 -15.30
C TYR A 17 12.68 -8.94 -14.89
N LYS A 18 11.84 -9.58 -15.72
CA LYS A 18 11.12 -10.82 -15.38
C LYS A 18 12.03 -11.92 -14.88
N LYS A 19 13.12 -12.18 -15.59
CA LYS A 19 14.02 -13.29 -15.28
C LYS A 19 14.61 -13.14 -13.88
N GLU A 20 15.17 -11.98 -13.58
CA GLU A 20 15.74 -11.64 -12.28
C GLU A 20 14.68 -11.66 -11.17
N LEU A 21 13.54 -11.01 -11.37
CA LEU A 21 12.47 -11.01 -10.38
C LEU A 21 11.99 -12.44 -10.09
N GLN A 22 11.90 -13.31 -11.11
CA GLN A 22 11.54 -14.72 -10.96
C GLN A 22 12.63 -15.55 -10.27
N GLU A 23 13.88 -15.09 -10.23
CA GLU A 23 14.93 -15.72 -9.43
C GLU A 23 14.64 -15.52 -7.95
N VAL A 24 14.29 -14.30 -7.53
CA VAL A 24 14.05 -13.96 -6.11
C VAL A 24 12.63 -14.28 -5.63
N ALA A 25 11.63 -14.17 -6.51
CA ALA A 25 10.24 -14.42 -6.18
C ALA A 25 9.41 -14.81 -7.42
N TYR A 26 8.70 -15.93 -7.34
CA TYR A 26 7.73 -16.27 -8.37
C TYR A 26 6.48 -15.40 -8.23
N PHE A 27 6.09 -14.71 -9.30
CA PHE A 27 4.84 -13.95 -9.36
C PHE A 27 4.21 -14.01 -10.75
N ASN A 28 2.87 -14.05 -10.80
CA ASN A 28 2.15 -14.06 -12.06
C ASN A 28 2.07 -12.64 -12.66
N MET A 29 2.92 -12.37 -13.66
CA MET A 29 2.92 -11.09 -14.37
C MET A 29 1.67 -10.83 -15.21
N GLU A 30 0.87 -11.84 -15.55
CA GLU A 30 -0.35 -11.63 -16.35
C GLU A 30 -1.40 -10.80 -15.59
N VAL A 31 -1.35 -10.82 -14.25
CA VAL A 31 -2.17 -9.96 -13.40
C VAL A 31 -1.93 -8.48 -13.72
N LEU A 32 -0.69 -8.10 -14.06
CA LEU A 32 -0.34 -6.74 -14.44
C LEU A 32 -1.04 -6.31 -15.75
N ASP A 33 -1.20 -7.25 -16.68
CA ASP A 33 -1.93 -6.98 -17.93
C ASP A 33 -3.43 -6.87 -17.70
N GLY A 34 -3.97 -7.66 -16.76
CA GLY A 34 -5.35 -7.53 -16.28
C GLY A 34 -5.61 -6.13 -15.74
N ILE A 35 -4.81 -5.68 -14.77
CA ILE A 35 -4.94 -4.34 -14.18
C ILE A 35 -4.76 -3.26 -15.26
N ASN A 36 -3.75 -3.37 -16.14
CA ASN A 36 -3.51 -2.34 -17.15
C ASN A 36 -4.67 -2.18 -18.14
N LYS A 37 -5.41 -3.25 -18.44
CA LYS A 37 -6.59 -3.22 -19.31
C LYS A 37 -7.77 -2.49 -18.68
N THR A 38 -7.92 -2.57 -17.36
CA THR A 38 -9.04 -1.97 -16.62
C THR A 38 -8.80 -0.50 -16.24
N ILE A 39 -7.58 0.02 -16.45
CA ILE A 39 -7.28 1.44 -16.20
C ILE A 39 -8.16 2.34 -17.07
N SER A 40 -9.03 3.08 -16.37
CA SER A 40 -9.84 4.18 -16.88
C SER A 40 -9.28 5.50 -16.35
N GLN A 41 -9.29 6.54 -17.18
CA GLN A 41 -8.86 7.87 -16.78
C GLN A 41 -9.83 8.92 -17.33
N ASP A 42 -10.48 9.65 -16.42
CA ASP A 42 -11.25 10.83 -16.76
C ASP A 42 -10.36 12.07 -16.71
N LYS A 43 -10.07 12.61 -17.89
CA LYS A 43 -9.25 13.82 -18.04
C LYS A 43 -9.90 15.07 -17.46
N LYS A 44 -11.25 15.12 -17.36
CA LYS A 44 -11.98 16.29 -16.85
C LYS A 44 -11.91 16.35 -15.33
N SER A 45 -12.24 15.26 -14.64
CA SER A 45 -12.17 15.20 -13.17
C SER A 45 -10.75 14.98 -12.63
N GLY A 46 -9.80 14.54 -13.47
CA GLY A 46 -8.46 14.17 -13.02
C GLY A 46 -8.44 12.85 -12.25
N CYS A 47 -9.53 12.09 -12.27
CA CYS A 47 -9.65 10.80 -11.61
C CYS A 47 -9.17 9.68 -12.54
N PHE A 48 -8.60 8.65 -11.95
CA PHE A 48 -8.40 7.37 -12.63
C PHE A 48 -8.79 6.24 -11.69
N SER A 49 -9.16 5.13 -12.30
CA SER A 49 -9.54 3.92 -11.59
C SER A 49 -9.00 2.70 -12.30
N TYR A 50 -8.84 1.62 -11.55
CA TYR A 50 -8.53 0.30 -12.08
C TYR A 50 -9.04 -0.79 -11.15
N GLU A 51 -9.38 -1.94 -11.74
CA GLU A 51 -9.73 -3.14 -10.98
C GLU A 51 -8.46 -3.75 -10.38
N PHE A 52 -8.54 -4.20 -9.14
CA PHE A 52 -7.42 -4.85 -8.46
C PHE A 52 -7.69 -6.34 -8.33
N ALA A 53 -6.70 -7.15 -8.69
CA ALA A 53 -6.70 -8.57 -8.42
C ALA A 53 -5.66 -8.90 -7.36
N ASN A 54 -5.98 -9.84 -6.48
CA ASN A 54 -5.03 -10.30 -5.47
C ASN A 54 -3.74 -10.80 -6.12
N ILE A 55 -2.60 -10.40 -5.55
CA ILE A 55 -1.27 -10.71 -6.09
C ILE A 55 -0.52 -11.54 -5.09
N GLN A 56 0.08 -12.63 -5.57
CA GLN A 56 0.90 -13.52 -4.78
C GLN A 56 2.33 -13.53 -5.31
N LEU A 57 3.29 -13.29 -4.43
CA LEU A 57 4.71 -13.52 -4.65
C LEU A 57 5.14 -14.72 -3.78
N ILE A 58 5.81 -15.68 -4.38
CA ILE A 58 6.35 -16.85 -3.67
C ILE A 58 7.87 -16.70 -3.61
N VAL A 59 8.41 -16.43 -2.43
CA VAL A 59 9.84 -16.29 -2.19
C VAL A 59 10.44 -17.65 -1.77
N PRO A 60 11.36 -18.23 -2.56
CA PRO A 60 11.99 -19.50 -2.21
C PRO A 60 12.90 -19.37 -0.97
N LYS A 61 13.01 -20.44 -0.17
CA LYS A 61 13.89 -20.50 1.03
C LYS A 61 15.32 -19.99 0.82
N LYS A 62 15.90 -20.19 -0.36
CA LYS A 62 17.27 -19.74 -0.68
C LYS A 62 17.44 -18.22 -0.57
N TYR A 63 16.38 -17.45 -0.78
CA TYR A 63 16.36 -16.01 -0.51
C TYR A 63 15.76 -15.80 0.88
N LYS A 64 16.62 -15.81 1.90
CA LYS A 64 16.22 -15.43 3.26
C LYS A 64 15.74 -13.97 3.22
N CYS A 65 14.42 -13.76 3.17
CA CYS A 65 13.82 -12.44 3.27
C CYS A 65 14.14 -11.84 4.64
N ALA A 66 14.74 -10.65 4.67
CA ALA A 66 15.11 -9.89 5.87
C ALA A 66 15.94 -10.64 6.93
N SER A 67 16.86 -9.92 7.56
CA SER A 67 17.64 -10.48 8.66
C SER A 67 16.75 -10.62 9.92
N HIS A 68 16.87 -11.77 10.60
CA HIS A 68 16.50 -12.04 12.01
C HIS A 68 15.14 -12.69 12.36
N SER A 69 14.08 -12.61 11.56
CA SER A 69 12.73 -12.99 12.05
C SER A 69 11.99 -14.12 11.31
N ILE A 70 12.64 -14.85 10.39
CA ILE A 70 12.01 -16.00 9.72
C ILE A 70 12.27 -17.30 10.50
N PRO A 71 11.25 -18.15 10.73
CA PRO A 71 11.42 -19.48 11.29
C PRO A 71 12.52 -20.26 10.56
N ARG A 72 13.32 -21.06 11.29
CA ARG A 72 14.41 -21.85 10.68
C ARG A 72 13.87 -22.90 9.69
N GLU A 73 12.69 -23.42 10.01
CA GLU A 73 11.98 -24.45 9.26
C GLU A 73 10.86 -23.78 8.47
N PHE A 74 11.19 -23.30 7.27
CA PHE A 74 10.22 -22.81 6.31
C PHE A 74 10.64 -23.23 4.90
N ASN A 75 9.69 -23.59 4.05
CA ASN A 75 9.95 -24.04 2.66
C ASN A 75 9.96 -22.89 1.65
N ALA A 76 8.98 -22.01 1.75
CA ALA A 76 8.85 -20.81 0.92
C ALA A 76 7.95 -19.80 1.65
N LEU A 77 8.24 -18.51 1.49
CA LEU A 77 7.40 -17.45 2.02
C LEU A 77 6.45 -16.98 0.91
N LYS A 78 5.15 -17.10 1.14
CA LYS A 78 4.12 -16.47 0.30
C LYS A 78 3.84 -15.09 0.84
N ILE A 79 4.00 -14.08 -0.02
CA ILE A 79 3.61 -12.71 0.22
C ILE A 79 2.36 -12.46 -0.62
N ILE A 80 1.22 -12.27 0.02
CA ILE A 80 -0.07 -12.14 -0.65
C ILE A 80 -0.62 -10.73 -0.39
N LEU A 81 -0.85 -9.99 -1.46
CA LEU A 81 -1.58 -8.73 -1.44
C LEU A 81 -3.05 -9.01 -1.67
N VAL A 82 -3.85 -8.71 -0.66
CA VAL A 82 -5.31 -8.85 -0.70
C VAL A 82 -5.93 -7.47 -0.62
N TYR A 83 -6.80 -7.16 -1.58
CA TYR A 83 -7.60 -5.94 -1.57
C TYR A 83 -9.07 -6.32 -1.55
N LYS A 84 -9.83 -5.78 -0.60
CA LYS A 84 -11.22 -6.20 -0.35
C LYS A 84 -12.27 -5.50 -1.22
N ASN A 85 -11.87 -4.52 -2.02
CA ASN A 85 -12.79 -3.80 -2.93
C ASN A 85 -12.49 -4.17 -4.39
N ASP A 86 -13.46 -3.98 -5.28
CA ASP A 86 -13.30 -4.35 -6.69
C ASP A 86 -12.34 -3.42 -7.45
N SER A 87 -12.27 -2.15 -7.05
CA SER A 87 -11.47 -1.15 -7.75
C SER A 87 -10.78 -0.16 -6.80
N ILE A 88 -9.68 0.38 -7.30
CA ILE A 88 -8.96 1.50 -6.68
C ILE A 88 -9.29 2.75 -7.48
N ILE A 89 -9.75 3.80 -6.81
CA ILE A 89 -10.07 5.10 -7.42
C ILE A 89 -9.19 6.17 -6.79
N ILE A 90 -8.46 6.89 -7.63
CA ILE A 90 -7.49 7.89 -7.17
C ILE A 90 -7.73 9.20 -7.94
N LYS A 91 -7.69 10.31 -7.19
CA LYS A 91 -7.94 11.65 -7.69
C LYS A 91 -6.62 12.42 -7.80
N PHE A 92 -6.27 12.82 -9.01
CA PHE A 92 -5.14 13.72 -9.24
C PHE A 92 -5.64 15.09 -9.68
N LYS A 93 -5.94 15.94 -8.69
CA LYS A 93 -6.20 17.36 -8.96
C LYS A 93 -4.88 18.12 -9.10
N LYS A 94 -4.85 19.08 -10.03
CA LYS A 94 -3.71 19.99 -10.27
C LYS A 94 -3.86 21.32 -9.50
N ASN A 95 -4.84 21.38 -8.61
CA ASN A 95 -5.36 22.60 -8.04
C ASN A 95 -4.53 22.95 -6.80
N ALA A 96 -4.56 24.21 -6.37
CA ALA A 96 -3.98 24.61 -5.08
C ALA A 96 -4.73 24.01 -3.87
N LEU A 97 -5.87 23.34 -4.09
CA LEU A 97 -6.62 22.63 -3.05
C LEU A 97 -5.98 21.27 -2.78
N ILE A 98 -5.51 21.09 -1.54
CA ILE A 98 -5.03 19.84 -0.97
C ILE A 98 -6.22 19.07 -0.43
N GLU A 99 -6.47 17.91 -1.02
CA GLU A 99 -7.53 16.98 -0.66
C GLU A 99 -6.99 15.55 -0.64
N ASP A 100 -7.79 14.63 -0.12
CA ASP A 100 -7.45 13.22 -0.07
C ASP A 100 -7.26 12.64 -1.49
N PRO A 101 -6.05 12.14 -1.82
CA PRO A 101 -5.80 11.58 -3.15
C PRO A 101 -6.49 10.23 -3.39
N ILE A 102 -6.88 9.48 -2.34
CA ILE A 102 -7.53 8.17 -2.46
C ILE A 102 -8.74 8.10 -1.54
N GLN A 103 -9.85 8.73 -1.95
CA GLN A 103 -11.05 8.80 -1.12
C GLN A 103 -11.73 7.44 -0.88
N GLU A 104 -11.50 6.47 -1.75
CA GLU A 104 -12.10 5.14 -1.70
C GLU A 104 -10.98 4.08 -1.76
N LEU A 105 -10.02 4.19 -0.84
CA LEU A 105 -9.12 3.07 -0.57
C LEU A 105 -9.87 2.11 0.34
N GLY A 106 -10.23 0.93 -0.19
CA GLY A 106 -10.75 -0.16 0.63
C GLY A 106 -9.68 -0.77 1.53
N THR A 107 -10.07 -1.83 2.25
CA THR A 107 -9.14 -2.57 3.09
C THR A 107 -8.10 -3.31 2.25
N PHE A 108 -6.82 -3.00 2.50
CA PHE A 108 -5.69 -3.71 1.94
C PHE A 108 -4.96 -4.49 3.03
N ASN A 109 -4.66 -5.76 2.77
CA ASN A 109 -3.93 -6.63 3.68
C ASN A 109 -2.70 -7.21 2.98
N LEU A 110 -1.56 -7.19 3.68
CA LEU A 110 -0.35 -7.91 3.31
C LEU A 110 -0.29 -9.18 4.17
N LEU A 111 -0.54 -10.33 3.57
CA LEU A 111 -0.46 -11.63 4.23
C LEU A 111 0.89 -12.26 3.96
N LEU A 112 1.47 -12.83 5.02
CA LEU A 112 2.71 -13.60 4.95
C LEU A 112 2.39 -15.00 5.43
N GLU A 113 2.58 -15.98 4.55
CA GLU A 113 2.31 -17.39 4.86
C GLU A 113 3.53 -18.25 4.57
N SER A 114 3.83 -19.20 5.46
CA SER A 114 4.81 -20.24 5.19
C SER A 114 4.50 -21.48 6.00
N ASP A 115 4.19 -22.59 5.35
CA ASP A 115 3.80 -23.84 6.03
C ASP A 115 2.68 -23.59 7.06
N ASN A 116 2.99 -23.69 8.37
CA ASN A 116 2.04 -23.43 9.47
C ASN A 116 2.14 -22.01 10.07
N TYR A 117 3.03 -21.17 9.53
CA TYR A 117 3.25 -19.81 10.00
C TYR A 117 2.40 -18.82 9.18
N PHE A 118 1.78 -17.90 9.89
CA PHE A 118 0.95 -16.87 9.31
C PHE A 118 1.18 -15.54 10.03
N SER A 119 1.25 -14.45 9.27
CA SER A 119 1.11 -13.11 9.81
C SER A 119 0.41 -12.22 8.80
N SER A 120 -0.22 -11.16 9.32
CA SER A 120 -0.94 -10.19 8.50
C SER A 120 -0.55 -8.78 8.91
N TRP A 121 -0.49 -7.91 7.93
CA TRP A 121 -0.49 -6.46 8.14
C TRP A 121 -1.75 -5.91 7.49
N HIS A 122 -2.48 -5.11 8.24
CA HIS A 122 -3.63 -4.36 7.78
C HIS A 122 -3.16 -2.96 7.42
N LEU A 123 -3.37 -2.54 6.18
CA LEU A 123 -2.98 -1.24 5.66
C LEU A 123 -4.24 -0.63 5.06
N ASP A 124 -4.88 0.25 5.81
CA ASP A 124 -6.23 0.66 5.49
C ASP A 124 -6.35 2.17 5.47
N ARG A 125 -7.37 2.63 4.75
CA ARG A 125 -7.92 3.95 4.92
C ARG A 125 -9.17 3.84 5.75
N HIS A 126 -9.24 4.56 6.86
CA HIS A 126 -10.47 4.63 7.63
C HIS A 126 -11.56 5.31 6.78
N VAL A 127 -12.57 4.54 6.40
CA VAL A 127 -13.82 5.03 5.82
C VAL A 127 -14.82 5.10 6.96
N ARG A 128 -15.39 6.28 7.22
CA ARG A 128 -16.53 6.43 8.11
C ARG A 128 -17.79 6.08 7.35
N GLU A 129 -18.62 5.22 7.93
CA GLU A 129 -19.99 5.03 7.45
C GLU A 129 -20.90 6.13 8.01
N ASP A 130 -21.90 6.54 7.23
CA ASP A 130 -22.89 7.53 7.68
C ASP A 130 -23.62 7.03 8.93
N GLY A 131 -23.43 7.71 10.07
CA GLY A 131 -24.03 7.35 11.35
C GLY A 131 -23.13 6.54 12.30
N GLU A 132 -21.88 6.26 11.92
CA GLU A 132 -20.90 5.75 12.88
C GLU A 132 -20.57 6.81 13.95
N ASN A 133 -20.59 6.38 15.22
CA ASN A 133 -20.11 7.22 16.32
C ASN A 133 -18.61 7.47 16.17
N GLU A 134 -18.12 8.59 16.71
CA GLU A 134 -16.69 8.88 16.81
C GLU A 134 -15.92 7.67 17.34
N SER A 135 -14.74 7.43 16.74
CA SER A 135 -13.90 6.30 17.12
C SER A 135 -13.51 6.44 18.58
N LYS A 136 -13.69 5.38 19.38
CA LYS A 136 -13.33 5.37 20.81
C LYS A 136 -11.81 5.39 21.07
N SER A 137 -11.01 5.43 20.01
CA SER A 137 -9.55 5.40 20.05
C SER A 137 -8.99 6.10 18.82
N LEU A 138 -7.82 6.72 18.95
CA LEU A 138 -7.13 7.37 17.83
C LEU A 138 -7.12 6.48 16.58
N HIS A 139 -7.69 6.99 15.49
CA HIS A 139 -7.84 6.26 14.23
C HIS A 139 -7.44 7.16 13.06
N PRO A 140 -6.14 7.16 12.70
CA PRO A 140 -5.67 7.97 11.58
C PRO A 140 -6.30 7.53 10.26
N LEU A 141 -6.53 8.50 9.38
CA LEU A 141 -7.14 8.28 8.07
C LEU A 141 -6.42 7.17 7.31
N TYR A 142 -5.10 7.21 7.26
CA TYR A 142 -4.29 6.13 6.71
C TYR A 142 -3.43 5.53 7.80
N HIS A 143 -3.59 4.23 8.02
CA HIS A 143 -2.90 3.54 9.10
C HIS A 143 -2.46 2.15 8.69
N MET A 144 -1.39 1.70 9.35
CA MET A 144 -0.92 0.33 9.27
C MET A 144 -0.96 -0.30 10.66
N THR A 145 -1.27 -1.59 10.72
CA THR A 145 -1.42 -2.34 11.96
C THR A 145 -0.97 -3.77 11.73
N PHE A 146 -0.10 -4.29 12.59
CA PHE A 146 0.22 -5.71 12.59
C PHE A 146 -0.94 -6.50 13.20
N GLY A 147 -1.33 -7.59 12.54
CA GLY A 147 -2.49 -8.41 12.89
C GLY A 147 -3.77 -7.91 12.24
N GLY A 148 -4.84 -7.88 13.04
CA GLY A 148 -6.19 -7.53 12.58
C GLY A 148 -7.03 -8.75 12.22
N THR A 149 -8.13 -8.50 11.51
CA THR A 149 -9.21 -9.48 11.27
C THR A 149 -8.71 -10.79 10.66
N GLU A 150 -7.71 -10.76 9.78
CA GLU A 150 -7.18 -11.96 9.14
C GLU A 150 -6.48 -12.91 10.14
N MET A 151 -5.74 -12.37 11.12
CA MET A 151 -5.14 -13.18 12.19
C MET A 151 -6.19 -13.64 13.20
N GLU A 152 -7.14 -12.77 13.56
CA GLU A 152 -8.24 -13.12 14.47
C GLU A 152 -9.12 -14.26 13.91
N SER A 153 -9.42 -14.25 12.62
CA SER A 153 -10.19 -15.32 11.97
C SER A 153 -9.45 -16.66 11.99
N ARG A 154 -8.13 -16.65 11.72
CA ARG A 154 -7.29 -17.87 11.71
C ARG A 154 -7.20 -18.54 13.08
N ASP A 155 -7.12 -17.76 14.16
CA ASP A 155 -7.12 -18.30 15.53
C ASP A 155 -8.46 -18.96 15.88
N ARG A 156 -9.58 -18.35 15.48
CA ARG A 156 -10.92 -18.93 15.69
C ARG A 156 -11.11 -20.23 14.92
N GLU A 157 -10.55 -20.34 13.72
CA GLU A 157 -10.60 -21.54 12.90
C GLU A 157 -9.69 -22.67 13.43
N ASN A 158 -8.61 -22.31 14.12
CA ASN A 158 -7.62 -23.25 14.65
C ASN A 158 -7.22 -22.88 16.07
N GLU A 159 -8.00 -23.33 17.05
CA GLU A 159 -7.81 -23.02 18.46
C GLU A 159 -6.36 -23.31 18.91
N GLY A 160 -5.69 -22.28 19.42
CA GLY A 160 -4.32 -22.40 19.93
C GLY A 160 -3.22 -22.27 18.86
N LEU A 161 -3.54 -21.83 17.64
CA LEU A 161 -2.57 -21.56 16.57
C LEU A 161 -1.39 -20.70 17.05
N PHE A 162 -1.66 -19.71 17.90
CA PHE A 162 -0.66 -18.78 18.41
C PHE A 162 -0.05 -19.20 19.76
N GLY A 163 -0.43 -20.37 20.29
CA GLY A 163 0.08 -20.90 21.55
C GLY A 163 -0.07 -19.92 22.71
N ASN A 164 1.06 -19.59 23.36
CA ASN A 164 1.10 -18.67 24.52
C ASN A 164 1.40 -17.21 24.11
N ILE A 165 1.23 -16.84 22.85
CA ILE A 165 1.45 -15.46 22.40
C ILE A 165 0.22 -14.63 22.77
N LEU A 166 0.43 -13.59 23.58
CA LEU A 166 -0.58 -12.57 23.78
C LEU A 166 -0.65 -11.67 22.54
N LEU A 167 -1.59 -11.95 21.65
CA LEU A 167 -1.89 -11.09 20.51
C LEU A 167 -2.89 -10.00 20.94
N ILE A 168 -2.34 -8.85 21.33
CA ILE A 168 -3.13 -7.62 21.41
C ILE A 168 -3.17 -6.96 20.03
N ARG A 169 -4.28 -6.27 19.72
CA ARG A 169 -4.32 -5.39 18.56
C ARG A 169 -3.20 -4.37 18.68
N SER A 170 -2.30 -4.35 17.71
CA SER A 170 -1.21 -3.40 17.71
C SER A 170 -1.75 -1.98 17.51
N PRO A 171 -1.03 -0.94 17.98
CA PRO A 171 -1.40 0.44 17.70
C PRO A 171 -1.52 0.69 16.20
N ARG A 172 -2.49 1.52 15.81
CA ARG A 172 -2.62 2.01 14.44
C ARG A 172 -1.55 3.07 14.19
N ILE A 173 -0.53 2.71 13.44
CA ILE A 173 0.57 3.63 13.11
C ILE A 173 0.19 4.37 11.82
N GLN A 174 0.30 5.69 11.83
CA GLN A 174 0.10 6.51 10.64
C GLN A 174 1.01 6.07 9.50
N HIS A 175 0.46 6.05 8.29
CA HIS A 175 1.18 5.60 7.11
C HIS A 175 0.70 6.38 5.87
N PRO A 176 1.59 6.83 4.96
CA PRO A 176 1.16 7.53 3.75
C PRO A 176 0.29 6.66 2.82
N PRO A 177 -0.64 7.23 2.02
CA PRO A 177 -1.43 6.46 1.08
C PRO A 177 -0.55 5.68 0.09
N MET A 178 -0.88 4.42 -0.14
CA MET A 178 -0.22 3.58 -1.14
C MET A 178 -1.24 2.91 -2.05
N GLU A 179 -0.90 2.84 -3.34
CA GLU A 179 -1.61 2.09 -4.37
C GLU A 179 -0.70 0.99 -4.92
N PHE A 180 -1.18 0.20 -5.89
CA PHE A 180 -0.49 -0.98 -6.38
C PHE A 180 1.02 -0.81 -6.66
N VAL A 181 1.46 0.23 -7.36
CA VAL A 181 2.89 0.42 -7.67
C VAL A 181 3.69 0.68 -6.40
N LEU A 182 3.17 1.49 -5.48
CA LEU A 182 3.82 1.73 -4.19
C LEU A 182 3.81 0.48 -3.30
N TRP A 183 2.77 -0.36 -3.37
CA TRP A 183 2.72 -1.65 -2.67
C TRP A 183 3.81 -2.61 -3.14
N MET A 184 4.01 -2.69 -4.46
CA MET A 184 5.09 -3.50 -5.01
C MET A 184 6.48 -2.92 -4.66
N ASP A 185 6.66 -1.59 -4.70
CA ASP A 185 7.89 -0.92 -4.23
C ASP A 185 8.15 -1.22 -2.75
N PHE A 186 7.10 -1.21 -1.91
CA PHE A 186 7.18 -1.60 -0.51
C PHE A 186 7.66 -3.04 -0.36
N ILE A 187 7.04 -3.99 -1.06
CA ILE A 187 7.45 -5.41 -1.00
C ILE A 187 8.91 -5.58 -1.44
N PHE A 188 9.29 -5.03 -2.58
CA PHE A 188 10.64 -5.19 -3.12
C PHE A 188 11.71 -4.63 -2.18
N ARG A 189 11.44 -3.51 -1.51
CA ARG A 189 12.40 -2.87 -0.61
C ARG A 189 12.49 -3.49 0.79
N HIS A 190 11.44 -4.15 1.26
CA HIS A 190 11.38 -4.67 2.64
C HIS A 190 11.63 -6.18 2.72
N PHE A 191 11.30 -6.94 1.68
CA PHE A 191 11.42 -8.40 1.70
C PHE A 191 12.64 -8.93 0.96
N PHE A 192 13.32 -8.11 0.18
CA PHE A 192 14.48 -8.52 -0.59
C PHE A 192 15.66 -7.61 -0.30
N LYS A 193 16.87 -8.16 -0.43
CA LYS A 193 18.07 -7.34 -0.36
C LYS A 193 18.15 -6.50 -1.62
N LYS A 194 18.66 -5.29 -1.48
CA LYS A 194 18.78 -4.36 -2.59
C LYS A 194 19.68 -4.90 -3.71
N GLU A 195 20.70 -5.67 -3.35
CA GLU A 195 21.66 -6.27 -4.28
C GLU A 195 21.05 -7.43 -5.09
N ASP A 196 19.96 -8.04 -4.59
CA ASP A 196 19.27 -9.14 -5.26
C ASP A 196 18.22 -8.65 -6.28
N ILE A 197 17.95 -7.33 -6.34
CA ILE A 197 16.96 -6.72 -7.24
C ILE A 197 17.58 -5.52 -7.98
N GLU A 198 18.15 -5.75 -9.16
CA GLU A 198 18.66 -4.70 -10.06
C GLU A 198 17.56 -3.75 -10.54
N LEU A 199 16.30 -4.19 -10.60
CA LEU A 199 15.14 -3.32 -10.87
C LEU A 199 15.15 -2.07 -9.98
N LEU A 200 15.54 -2.19 -8.71
CA LEU A 200 15.58 -1.07 -7.76
C LEU A 200 16.64 -0.01 -8.13
N SER A 201 17.60 -0.38 -8.97
CA SER A 201 18.63 0.50 -9.52
C SER A 201 18.22 1.13 -10.86
N ASN A 202 17.13 0.69 -11.49
CA ASN A 202 16.64 1.26 -12.75
C ASN A 202 16.07 2.68 -12.57
N ASP A 203 16.55 3.64 -13.36
CA ASP A 203 16.13 5.04 -13.20
C ASP A 203 14.71 5.32 -13.67
N SER A 204 14.22 4.59 -14.68
CA SER A 204 12.83 4.69 -15.12
C SER A 204 11.87 4.16 -14.05
N TYR A 205 12.21 3.06 -13.38
CA TYR A 205 11.47 2.54 -12.23
C TYR A 205 11.43 3.57 -11.09
N LYS A 206 12.60 4.07 -10.66
CA LYS A 206 12.69 5.09 -9.60
C LYS A 206 11.89 6.35 -9.95
N ARG A 207 11.93 6.78 -11.21
CA ARG A 207 11.15 7.92 -11.69
C ARG A 207 9.66 7.68 -11.54
N ILE A 208 9.14 6.52 -11.99
CA ILE A 208 7.71 6.19 -11.86
C ILE A 208 7.28 6.19 -10.39
N VAL A 209 8.04 5.50 -9.53
CA VAL A 209 7.77 5.46 -8.08
C VAL A 209 7.77 6.88 -7.48
N ARG A 210 8.73 7.73 -7.87
CA ARG A 210 8.80 9.12 -7.40
C ARG A 210 7.60 9.95 -7.84
N GLU A 211 7.17 9.81 -9.10
CA GLU A 211 6.00 10.53 -9.61
C GLU A 211 4.73 10.13 -8.85
N ILE A 212 4.53 8.84 -8.60
CA ILE A 212 3.37 8.36 -7.84
C ILE A 212 3.44 8.84 -6.38
N LYS A 213 4.60 8.76 -5.72
CA LYS A 213 4.80 9.33 -4.37
C LYS A 213 4.49 10.82 -4.35
N LYS A 214 4.94 11.59 -5.35
CA LYS A 214 4.62 13.03 -5.43
C LYS A 214 3.12 13.28 -5.50
N HIS A 215 2.36 12.42 -6.15
CA HIS A 215 0.92 12.61 -6.28
C HIS A 215 0.09 12.11 -5.09
N LEU A 216 0.60 11.13 -4.33
CA LEU A 216 -0.10 10.56 -3.17
C LEU A 216 0.43 11.11 -1.84
N TRP A 217 1.75 11.12 -1.67
CA TRP A 217 2.36 11.46 -0.40
C TRP A 217 2.51 12.96 -0.20
N LEU A 218 2.63 13.77 -1.27
CA LEU A 218 2.66 15.22 -1.12
C LEU A 218 1.36 15.77 -0.49
N PRO A 219 0.15 15.50 -1.03
CA PRO A 219 -1.07 16.01 -0.40
C PRO A 219 -1.26 15.48 1.02
N TYR A 220 -0.94 14.19 1.26
CA TYR A 220 -0.94 13.62 2.62
C TYR A 220 0.02 14.34 3.57
N SER A 221 1.26 14.57 3.15
CA SER A 221 2.29 15.21 3.99
C SER A 221 1.97 16.67 4.27
N LEU A 222 1.40 17.38 3.29
CA LEU A 222 0.95 18.76 3.47
C LEU A 222 -0.25 18.84 4.41
N ALA A 223 -1.22 17.93 4.28
CA ALA A 223 -2.34 17.84 5.21
C ALA A 223 -1.88 17.49 6.63
N PHE A 224 -0.94 16.55 6.78
CA PHE A 224 -0.30 16.25 8.05
C PHE A 224 0.36 17.50 8.66
N ALA A 225 1.20 18.19 7.89
CA ALA A 225 1.88 19.41 8.33
C ALA A 225 0.91 20.54 8.71
N LYS A 226 -0.24 20.64 8.01
CA LYS A 226 -1.26 21.67 8.25
C LYS A 226 -1.90 21.58 9.63
N ASN A 227 -1.86 20.41 10.28
CA ASN A 227 -2.30 20.25 11.68
C ASN A 227 -1.38 20.96 12.68
N TYR A 228 -0.15 21.29 12.29
CA TYR A 228 0.84 21.92 13.17
C TYR A 228 1.20 23.35 12.74
N CYS A 229 0.80 23.75 11.53
CA CYS A 229 1.12 25.04 10.93
C CYS A 229 -0.13 25.70 10.33
N ASP A 230 -0.40 26.95 10.70
CA ASP A 230 -1.55 27.69 10.16
C ASP A 230 -1.45 27.99 8.67
N TYR A 231 -0.21 28.18 8.18
CA TYR A 231 0.08 28.53 6.79
C TYR A 231 1.19 27.64 6.23
N LEU A 232 1.00 27.19 4.99
CA LEU A 232 1.96 26.39 4.24
C LEU A 232 2.03 26.90 2.80
N ASP A 233 3.25 27.22 2.38
CA ASP A 233 3.57 27.60 1.00
C ASP A 233 4.49 26.55 0.39
N VAL A 234 4.16 26.08 -0.81
CA VAL A 234 4.97 25.12 -1.58
C VAL A 234 5.34 25.78 -2.90
N ASP A 235 6.64 25.91 -3.18
CA ASP A 235 7.14 26.58 -4.38
C ASP A 235 6.50 27.96 -4.60
N THR A 236 6.32 28.73 -3.53
CA THR A 236 5.66 30.07 -3.50
C THR A 236 4.17 30.10 -3.84
N VAL A 237 3.53 28.93 -3.96
CA VAL A 237 2.09 28.81 -4.14
C VAL A 237 1.43 28.52 -2.79
N ARG A 238 0.52 29.40 -2.38
CA ARG A 238 -0.31 29.19 -1.20
C ARG A 238 -1.28 28.05 -1.43
N CYS A 239 -1.24 27.05 -0.54
CA CYS A 239 -2.15 25.92 -0.60
C CYS A 239 -3.46 26.22 0.15
N ASN A 240 -4.59 25.81 -0.43
CA ASN A 240 -5.86 25.66 0.27
C ASN A 240 -6.02 24.22 0.70
N PHE A 241 -6.80 23.95 1.75
CA PHE A 241 -6.91 22.61 2.33
C PHE A 241 -8.37 22.23 2.53
N ASP A 242 -8.68 20.96 2.27
CA ASP A 242 -9.90 20.33 2.75
C ASP A 242 -9.77 20.06 4.26
N GLY A 243 -10.63 20.69 5.07
CA GLY A 243 -10.53 20.62 6.53
C GLY A 243 -10.73 19.22 7.10
N GLY A 244 -11.67 18.46 6.53
CA GLY A 244 -11.96 17.09 6.96
C GLY A 244 -10.80 16.14 6.65
N PHE A 245 -10.16 16.29 5.50
CA PHE A 245 -8.94 15.56 5.18
C PHE A 245 -7.80 15.90 6.13
N VAL A 246 -7.59 17.19 6.45
CA VAL A 246 -6.53 17.63 7.38
C VAL A 246 -6.72 17.00 8.76
N SER A 247 -7.91 17.10 9.35
CA SER A 247 -8.17 16.52 10.68
C SER A 247 -8.04 15.00 10.68
N ALA A 248 -8.59 14.33 9.65
CA ALA A 248 -8.58 12.88 9.59
C ALA A 248 -7.16 12.31 9.46
N VAL A 249 -6.22 12.99 8.80
CA VAL A 249 -4.85 12.48 8.58
C VAL A 249 -4.11 12.16 9.88
N ILE A 250 -4.29 12.95 10.94
CA ILE A 250 -3.67 12.66 12.24
C ILE A 250 -4.50 11.72 13.12
N GLY A 251 -5.77 11.51 12.74
CA GLY A 251 -6.79 10.87 13.58
C GLY A 251 -7.56 11.93 14.35
N GLU A 252 -8.87 11.76 14.43
CA GLU A 252 -9.71 12.63 15.26
C GLU A 252 -9.59 12.21 16.74
N ASP A 253 -9.58 13.21 17.62
CA ASP A 253 -9.53 13.06 19.09
C ASP A 253 -10.91 12.75 19.69
#